data_AF-A0A4R4MPJ0-F1
#
_entry.id   AF-A0A4R4MPJ0-F1
#
_cell.length_a   1.000
_cell.length_b   1.000
_cell.length_c   1.000
_cell.angle_alpha   90.00
_cell.angle_beta   90.00
_cell.angle_gamma   90.00
#
_symmetry.space_group_name_H-M   'P 1'
#
loop_
_entity.id
_entity.type
_entity.pdbx_description
1 polymer ?
#
loop_
_entity_poly.entity_id
_entity_poly.type
_entity_poly.pdbx_seq_one_letter_code
_entity_poly.pdbx_strand_id
1 'polypeptide(L)'
;MDSLDVDPFASPSPIARIEHLFYLRRATHRFLVRHATTLWTRVQQSGGQLAVVPPTVAALPARRQPEALAAEEAARFTHAHLYGLDEAATTAAVTLGAAMVDYTHNGVAPGAHRAWTPVATPPARTGLLRWASGIGYDSVGIPLIACHWGPIPQGIWLAWWPDHRLTVRNDITQFGITRQKAKLVLEEFGPLGYPEVATTLTLRPDADPDTALNAHSDTDTPAELQEDAYLLALTSTVLASWALLTTPGAAHLIKRRPTAAQATRDRRAGLQPRPATLVTEPINTAVIERLGNEGEP
;
A
#
# COMPACT_ATOMS: atom_id res chain seq x y z
N MET A 1 9.17 2.56 26.42
CA MET A 1 9.82 2.43 25.10
C MET A 1 9.61 3.72 24.35
N ASP A 2 10.67 4.29 23.78
CA ASP A 2 10.59 5.50 22.95
C ASP A 2 9.86 5.15 21.65
N SER A 3 8.79 5.88 21.31
CA SER A 3 8.01 5.67 20.09
C SER A 3 8.79 6.00 18.82
N LEU A 4 9.89 6.74 18.96
CA LEU A 4 10.87 6.92 17.90
C LEU A 4 11.69 5.66 17.65
N ASP A 5 11.86 4.79 18.66
CA ASP A 5 12.83 3.70 18.62
C ASP A 5 12.29 2.31 18.35
N VAL A 6 10.98 2.12 18.50
CA VAL A 6 10.37 0.80 18.36
C VAL A 6 9.27 0.86 17.32
N ASP A 7 9.31 -0.07 16.36
CA ASP A 7 8.14 -0.39 15.55
C ASP A 7 7.15 -1.22 16.37
N PRO A 8 5.96 -0.69 16.69
CA PRO A 8 4.96 -1.49 17.38
C PRO A 8 4.51 -2.69 16.53
N PHE A 9 4.69 -2.64 15.21
CA PHE A 9 4.41 -3.75 14.30
C PHE A 9 5.54 -4.79 14.23
N ALA A 10 6.75 -4.48 14.72
CA ALA A 10 7.83 -5.47 14.90
C ALA A 10 7.65 -6.32 16.17
N SER A 11 6.55 -6.15 16.92
CA SER A 11 6.25 -6.99 18.08
C SER A 11 6.16 -8.47 17.67
N PRO A 12 6.77 -9.41 18.42
CA PRO A 12 6.62 -10.84 18.14
C PRO A 12 5.20 -11.35 18.47
N SER A 13 4.37 -10.55 19.14
CA SER A 13 3.00 -10.92 19.49
C SER A 13 2.04 -10.63 18.32
N PRO A 14 1.36 -11.65 17.75
CA PRO A 14 0.33 -11.45 16.73
C PRO A 14 -0.80 -10.53 17.20
N ILE A 15 -1.14 -10.61 18.49
CA ILE A 15 -2.16 -9.78 19.11
C ILE A 15 -1.74 -8.30 19.08
N ALA A 16 -0.49 -8.00 19.45
CA ALA A 16 0.03 -6.63 19.45
C ALA A 16 0.09 -6.06 18.03
N ARG A 17 0.53 -6.85 17.04
CA ARG A 17 0.52 -6.48 15.62
C ARG A 17 -0.88 -6.10 15.15
N ILE A 18 -1.88 -6.93 15.45
CA ILE A 18 -3.28 -6.65 15.12
C ILE A 18 -3.80 -5.39 15.80
N GLU A 19 -3.48 -5.18 17.07
CA GLU A 19 -3.86 -3.96 17.80
C GLU A 19 -3.24 -2.71 17.19
N HIS A 20 -2.01 -2.82 16.70
CA HIS A 20 -1.35 -1.75 15.99
C HIS A 20 -2.04 -1.41 14.65
N LEU A 21 -2.57 -2.38 13.90
CA LEU A 21 -3.33 -2.08 12.67
C LEU A 21 -4.53 -1.16 12.94
N PHE A 22 -5.25 -1.39 14.05
CA PHE A 22 -6.36 -0.51 14.45
C PHE A 22 -5.89 0.89 14.82
N TYR A 23 -4.74 1.01 15.48
CA TYR A 23 -4.13 2.30 15.80
C TYR A 23 -3.69 3.03 14.52
N LEU A 24 -2.97 2.34 13.64
CA LEU A 24 -2.47 2.82 12.35
C LEU A 24 -3.59 3.49 11.56
N ARG A 25 -4.70 2.78 11.33
CA ARG A 25 -5.85 3.32 10.58
C ARG A 25 -6.40 4.60 11.21
N ARG A 26 -6.58 4.61 12.52
CA ARG A 26 -7.11 5.78 13.25
C ARG A 26 -6.18 6.98 13.14
N ALA A 27 -4.88 6.77 13.34
CA ALA A 27 -3.88 7.83 13.27
C ALA A 27 -3.82 8.41 11.85
N THR A 28 -3.70 7.56 10.83
CA THR A 28 -3.65 7.99 9.42
C THR A 28 -4.94 8.67 8.99
N HIS A 29 -6.12 8.16 9.37
CA HIS A 29 -7.39 8.83 9.05
C HIS A 29 -7.49 10.21 9.72
N ARG A 30 -7.09 10.35 10.99
CA ARG A 30 -7.07 11.65 11.67
C ARG A 30 -6.14 12.64 10.95
N PHE A 31 -4.98 12.17 10.53
CA PHE A 31 -4.04 12.96 9.74
C PHE A 31 -4.68 13.42 8.42
N LEU A 32 -5.29 12.50 7.66
CA LEU A 32 -5.96 12.79 6.40
C LEU A 32 -7.03 13.88 6.55
N VAL A 33 -7.90 13.74 7.55
CA VAL A 33 -9.00 14.69 7.80
C VAL A 33 -8.50 16.08 8.22
N ARG A 34 -7.38 16.17 8.94
CA ARG A 34 -6.95 17.44 9.56
C ARG A 34 -5.88 18.19 8.76
N HIS A 35 -4.94 17.46 8.18
CA HIS A 35 -3.66 18.02 7.76
C HIS A 35 -3.40 17.83 6.27
N ALA A 36 -4.02 16.83 5.66
CA ALA A 36 -3.58 16.40 4.35
C ALA A 36 -3.94 17.43 3.25
N THR A 37 -5.07 18.15 3.33
CA THR A 37 -5.37 19.30 2.42
C THR A 37 -4.24 20.33 2.39
N THR A 38 -3.72 20.70 3.56
CA THR A 38 -2.61 21.65 3.68
C THR A 38 -1.33 21.10 3.05
N LEU A 39 -1.06 19.80 3.26
CA LEU A 39 0.13 19.16 2.70
C LEU A 39 0.04 19.05 1.17
N TRP A 40 -1.08 18.59 0.61
CA TRP A 40 -1.29 18.56 -0.83
C TRP A 40 -1.17 19.93 -1.47
N THR A 41 -1.69 20.97 -0.82
CA THR A 41 -1.55 22.34 -1.30
C THR A 41 -0.07 22.73 -1.40
N ARG A 42 0.75 22.36 -0.41
CA ARG A 42 2.20 22.62 -0.43
C ARG A 42 2.91 21.82 -1.52
N VAL A 43 2.60 20.53 -1.67
CA VAL A 43 3.18 19.68 -2.73
C VAL A 43 2.89 20.28 -4.11
N GLN A 44 1.64 20.70 -4.36
CA GLN A 44 1.29 21.36 -5.63
C GLN A 44 2.03 22.68 -5.84
N GLN A 45 2.18 23.49 -4.79
CA GLN A 45 2.87 24.79 -4.87
C GLN A 45 4.38 24.65 -5.07
N SER A 46 5.01 23.60 -4.56
CA SER A 46 6.44 23.34 -4.73
C SER A 46 6.78 22.66 -6.06
N GLY A 47 5.80 22.48 -6.96
CA GLY A 47 5.99 21.73 -8.20
C GLY A 47 6.23 20.23 -7.98
N GLY A 48 5.88 19.73 -6.78
CA GLY A 48 5.94 18.31 -6.49
C GLY A 48 4.96 17.56 -7.38
N GLN A 49 5.46 16.58 -8.13
CA GLN A 49 4.61 15.66 -8.87
C GLN A 49 3.95 14.73 -7.86
N LEU A 50 2.63 14.85 -7.71
CA LEU A 50 1.84 13.70 -7.26
C LEU A 50 1.92 12.68 -8.39
N ALA A 51 2.54 11.52 -8.14
CA ALA A 51 2.85 10.54 -9.19
C ALA A 51 1.63 10.19 -10.06
N VAL A 52 0.41 10.16 -9.51
CA VAL A 52 -0.84 10.11 -10.27
C VAL A 52 -1.96 10.74 -9.43
N VAL A 53 -2.78 11.63 -9.99
CA VAL A 53 -4.02 12.12 -9.34
C VAL A 53 -5.20 11.36 -9.94
N PRO A 54 -6.16 10.83 -9.16
CA PRO A 54 -7.36 10.19 -9.72
C PRO A 54 -8.03 11.09 -10.76
N PRO A 55 -8.46 10.57 -11.93
CA PRO A 55 -9.00 11.41 -13.01
C PRO A 55 -10.17 12.31 -12.59
N THR A 56 -10.99 11.84 -11.65
CA THR A 56 -12.09 12.61 -11.05
C THR A 56 -11.61 13.86 -10.32
N VAL A 57 -10.48 13.76 -9.62
CA VAL A 57 -9.84 14.88 -8.92
C VAL A 57 -9.07 15.75 -9.92
N ALA A 58 -8.36 15.15 -10.87
CA ALA A 58 -7.60 15.87 -11.89
C ALA A 58 -8.48 16.79 -12.75
N ALA A 59 -9.74 16.40 -13.01
CA ALA A 59 -10.73 17.20 -13.73
C ALA A 59 -11.21 18.45 -12.96
N LEU A 60 -10.94 18.57 -11.66
CA LEU A 60 -11.31 19.73 -10.86
C LEU A 60 -10.32 20.89 -11.07
N PRO A 61 -10.74 22.15 -10.87
CA PRO A 61 -9.81 23.28 -10.84
C PRO A 61 -8.72 23.06 -9.78
N ALA A 62 -7.46 23.38 -10.12
CA ALA A 62 -6.27 23.11 -9.28
C ALA A 62 -6.49 23.44 -7.78
N ARG A 63 -7.06 24.61 -7.49
CA ARG A 63 -7.37 25.06 -6.11
C ARG A 63 -8.28 24.13 -5.28
N ARG A 64 -9.06 23.26 -5.93
CA ARG A 64 -9.99 22.31 -5.27
C ARG A 64 -9.43 20.89 -5.19
N GLN A 65 -8.36 20.60 -5.92
CA GLN A 65 -7.80 19.25 -6.00
C GLN A 65 -7.25 18.77 -4.65
N PRO A 66 -6.52 19.57 -3.85
CA PRO A 66 -6.03 19.14 -2.53
C PRO A 66 -7.14 18.67 -1.60
N GLU A 67 -8.23 19.43 -1.52
CA GLU A 67 -9.37 19.11 -0.64
C GLU A 67 -10.12 17.87 -1.14
N ALA A 68 -10.32 17.74 -2.45
CA ALA A 68 -10.97 16.57 -3.04
C ALA A 68 -10.15 15.29 -2.82
N LEU A 69 -8.83 15.35 -3.03
CA LEU A 69 -7.93 14.23 -2.78
C LEU A 69 -7.94 13.83 -1.30
N ALA A 70 -7.96 14.81 -0.39
CA ALA A 70 -8.14 14.59 1.05
C ALA A 70 -9.38 13.80 1.40
N ALA A 71 -10.51 14.26 0.88
CA ALA A 71 -11.79 13.65 1.14
C ALA A 71 -11.84 12.22 0.58
N GLU A 72 -11.36 12.00 -0.64
CA GLU A 72 -11.34 10.67 -1.26
C GLU A 72 -10.44 9.69 -0.49
N GLU A 73 -9.22 10.10 -0.12
CA GLU A 73 -8.29 9.28 0.68
C GLU A 73 -8.89 8.95 2.06
N ALA A 74 -9.42 9.95 2.77
CA ALA A 74 -10.07 9.73 4.06
C ALA A 74 -11.28 8.77 3.94
N ALA A 75 -12.06 8.87 2.86
CA ALA A 75 -13.19 7.98 2.59
C ALA A 75 -12.72 6.54 2.34
N ARG A 76 -11.63 6.32 1.60
CA ARG A 76 -11.03 4.98 1.40
C ARG A 76 -10.64 4.36 2.75
N PHE A 77 -10.01 5.13 3.64
CA PHE A 77 -9.65 4.70 4.99
C PHE A 77 -10.86 4.43 5.90
N THR A 78 -11.94 5.19 5.75
CA THR A 78 -13.17 5.03 6.55
C THR A 78 -13.71 3.59 6.50
N HIS A 79 -13.67 2.99 5.31
CA HIS A 79 -14.20 1.66 5.07
C HIS A 79 -13.13 0.57 5.01
N ALA A 80 -11.84 0.94 5.00
CA ALA A 80 -10.72 0.04 4.80
C ALA A 80 -10.73 -1.13 5.80
N HIS A 81 -10.70 -2.34 5.25
CA HIS A 81 -10.34 -3.55 5.98
C HIS A 81 -8.84 -3.51 6.31
N LEU A 82 -8.47 -4.14 7.43
CA LEU A 82 -7.12 -4.04 7.96
C LEU A 82 -6.35 -5.34 7.76
N TYR A 83 -5.17 -5.21 7.18
CA TYR A 83 -4.31 -6.34 6.84
C TYR A 83 -2.89 -6.07 7.32
N GLY A 84 -2.27 -7.11 7.86
CA GLY A 84 -0.89 -7.11 8.27
C GLY A 84 -0.19 -8.34 7.72
N LEU A 85 1.04 -8.20 7.25
CA LEU A 85 1.94 -9.32 6.95
C LEU A 85 3.06 -9.29 7.98
N ASP A 86 3.31 -10.42 8.65
CA ASP A 86 4.51 -10.54 9.46
C ASP A 86 5.79 -10.66 8.61
N GLU A 87 6.93 -10.86 9.26
CA GLU A 87 8.24 -10.91 8.59
C GLU A 87 8.32 -12.02 7.53
N ALA A 88 7.84 -13.22 7.86
CA ALA A 88 7.83 -14.35 6.94
C ALA A 88 6.87 -14.10 5.76
N ALA A 89 5.65 -13.62 6.04
CA ALA A 89 4.67 -13.32 5.01
C ALA A 89 5.07 -12.13 4.13
N THR A 90 5.73 -11.11 4.68
CA THR A 90 6.30 -9.99 3.92
C THR A 90 7.40 -10.48 2.99
N THR A 91 8.32 -11.32 3.48
CA THR A 91 9.38 -11.90 2.66
C THR A 91 8.83 -12.74 1.52
N ALA A 92 7.81 -13.56 1.81
CA ALA A 92 7.12 -14.35 0.80
C ALA A 92 6.42 -13.49 -0.25
N ALA A 93 5.74 -12.41 0.17
CA ALA A 93 5.07 -11.48 -0.75
C ALA A 93 6.07 -10.77 -1.68
N VAL A 94 7.22 -10.33 -1.17
CA VAL A 94 8.28 -9.70 -1.98
C VAL A 94 8.89 -10.71 -2.95
N THR A 95 9.16 -11.94 -2.49
CA THR A 95 9.74 -13.00 -3.34
C THR A 95 8.78 -13.40 -4.46
N LEU A 96 7.51 -13.61 -4.14
CA LEU A 96 6.47 -13.89 -5.13
C LEU A 96 6.27 -12.71 -6.09
N GLY A 97 6.26 -11.48 -5.57
CA GLY A 97 6.19 -10.27 -6.38
C GLY A 97 7.36 -10.18 -7.37
N ALA A 98 8.58 -10.47 -6.95
CA ALA A 98 9.75 -10.52 -7.83
C ALA A 98 9.61 -11.62 -8.89
N ALA A 99 9.16 -12.81 -8.52
CA ALA A 99 8.92 -13.90 -9.46
C ALA A 99 7.85 -13.53 -10.53
N MET A 100 6.81 -12.78 -10.16
CA MET A 100 5.84 -12.24 -11.12
C MET A 100 6.52 -11.30 -12.12
N VAL A 101 7.41 -10.42 -11.66
CA VAL A 101 8.16 -9.51 -12.54
C VAL A 101 9.11 -10.28 -13.45
N ASP A 102 9.88 -11.22 -12.93
CA ASP A 102 10.83 -12.01 -13.73
C ASP A 102 10.12 -12.83 -14.81
N TYR A 103 8.96 -13.42 -14.48
CA TYR A 103 8.13 -14.14 -15.44
C TYR A 103 7.68 -13.24 -16.60
N THR A 104 7.30 -11.99 -16.31
CA THR A 104 6.95 -11.02 -17.37
C THR A 104 8.13 -10.63 -18.26
N HIS A 105 9.37 -10.71 -17.77
CA HIS A 105 10.57 -10.30 -18.51
C HIS A 105 11.23 -11.43 -19.31
N ASN A 106 11.21 -12.68 -18.82
CA ASN A 106 12.18 -13.70 -19.25
C ASN A 106 11.65 -14.93 -20.02
N GLY A 107 10.35 -15.10 -20.27
CA GLY A 107 9.97 -16.15 -21.22
C GLY A 107 8.56 -16.70 -21.19
N VAL A 108 7.73 -16.23 -22.12
CA VAL A 108 6.71 -17.08 -22.75
C VAL A 108 6.50 -16.68 -24.21
N ALA A 109 6.01 -17.63 -25.02
CA ALA A 109 5.61 -17.39 -26.40
C ALA A 109 4.55 -16.26 -26.47
N PRO A 110 4.47 -15.48 -27.56
CA PRO A 110 3.54 -14.34 -27.72
C PRO A 110 2.08 -14.68 -27.35
N GLY A 111 1.63 -15.90 -27.63
CA GLY A 111 0.26 -16.37 -27.29
C GLY A 111 0.06 -16.94 -25.88
N ALA A 112 1.07 -16.91 -25.01
CA ALA A 112 1.07 -17.58 -23.70
C ALA A 112 1.39 -16.63 -22.54
N HIS A 113 1.03 -15.35 -22.66
CA HIS A 113 0.95 -14.52 -21.45
C HIS A 113 -0.32 -14.88 -20.68
N ARG A 114 -0.26 -16.02 -19.98
CA ARG A 114 -1.24 -16.37 -18.98
C ARG A 114 -0.68 -16.06 -17.60
N ALA A 115 -1.33 -15.07 -16.99
CA ALA A 115 -1.93 -15.30 -15.70
C ALA A 115 -1.03 -15.43 -14.46
N TRP A 116 -0.37 -14.33 -14.08
CA TRP A 116 -0.56 -13.86 -12.70
C TRP A 116 -1.69 -12.81 -12.59
N THR A 117 -2.24 -12.43 -13.76
CA THR A 117 -3.20 -11.35 -13.98
C THR A 117 -4.69 -11.74 -13.91
N PRO A 118 -5.10 -13.01 -13.71
CA PRO A 118 -6.30 -13.31 -12.94
C PRO A 118 -5.90 -13.81 -11.55
N VAL A 119 -6.78 -13.64 -10.57
CA VAL A 119 -6.87 -14.40 -9.30
C VAL A 119 -6.46 -13.68 -8.00
N ALA A 120 -5.51 -12.74 -7.97
CA ALA A 120 -5.36 -11.90 -6.76
C ALA A 120 -6.34 -10.72 -6.79
N THR A 121 -7.64 -10.98 -6.63
CA THR A 121 -8.58 -9.88 -6.34
C THR A 121 -8.29 -9.33 -4.95
N PRO A 122 -8.46 -8.02 -4.71
CA PRO A 122 -8.27 -7.49 -3.38
C PRO A 122 -9.21 -8.21 -2.39
N PRO A 123 -8.73 -8.57 -1.19
CA PRO A 123 -9.53 -9.33 -0.20
C PRO A 123 -10.75 -8.56 0.33
N ALA A 124 -10.84 -7.26 0.02
CA ALA A 124 -11.98 -6.40 0.24
C ALA A 124 -11.95 -5.22 -0.75
N ARG A 125 -13.10 -4.59 -0.97
CA ARG A 125 -13.23 -3.43 -1.88
C ARG A 125 -12.30 -2.26 -1.52
N THR A 126 -12.09 -2.01 -0.23
CA THR A 126 -11.09 -1.06 0.28
C THR A 126 -10.28 -1.71 1.39
N GLY A 127 -9.00 -1.40 1.48
CA GLY A 127 -8.13 -1.96 2.50
C GLY A 127 -6.89 -1.16 2.78
N LEU A 128 -6.30 -1.43 3.92
CA LEU A 128 -5.00 -0.94 4.37
C LEU A 128 -4.17 -2.15 4.76
N LEU A 129 -3.03 -2.30 4.10
CA LEU A 129 -2.05 -3.34 4.31
C LEU A 129 -0.77 -2.73 4.90
N ARG A 130 -0.27 -3.31 5.99
CA ARG A 130 1.05 -3.02 6.58
C ARG A 130 1.92 -4.26 6.47
N TRP A 131 3.08 -4.15 5.81
CA TRP A 131 4.11 -5.19 5.82
C TRP A 131 4.86 -5.21 7.16
N ALA A 132 5.79 -6.12 7.40
CA ALA A 132 6.67 -6.04 8.57
C ALA A 132 7.84 -5.08 8.31
N SER A 133 8.48 -5.23 7.15
CA SER A 133 9.56 -4.38 6.64
C SER A 133 9.08 -3.50 5.47
N GLY A 134 9.95 -2.61 4.99
CA GLY A 134 9.69 -1.84 3.78
C GLY A 134 9.86 -2.68 2.51
N ILE A 135 9.04 -2.43 1.50
CA ILE A 135 9.04 -3.15 0.21
C ILE A 135 9.63 -2.35 -0.96
N GLY A 136 10.16 -1.17 -0.67
CA GLY A 136 10.65 -0.17 -1.61
C GLY A 136 10.93 1.13 -0.88
N TYR A 137 11.20 2.22 -1.60
CA TYR A 137 11.57 3.52 -1.03
C TYR A 137 10.85 4.67 -1.74
N ASP A 138 10.52 5.72 -1.03
CA ASP A 138 10.08 6.97 -1.67
C ASP A 138 11.25 7.73 -2.33
N SER A 139 10.96 8.90 -2.89
CA SER A 139 11.94 9.72 -3.62
C SER A 139 13.11 10.20 -2.76
N VAL A 140 12.94 10.20 -1.43
CA VAL A 140 13.94 10.65 -0.44
C VAL A 140 14.57 9.48 0.32
N GLY A 141 14.33 8.24 -0.11
CA GLY A 141 14.96 7.04 0.44
C GLY A 141 14.33 6.52 1.74
N ILE A 142 13.09 6.91 2.05
CA ILE A 142 12.34 6.37 3.19
C ILE A 142 11.60 5.10 2.78
N PRO A 143 11.73 3.99 3.53
CA PRO A 143 11.05 2.74 3.23
C PRO A 143 9.53 2.88 3.14
N LEU A 144 8.93 2.34 2.07
CA LEU A 144 7.49 2.18 1.90
C LEU A 144 6.99 0.97 2.68
N ILE A 145 6.17 1.22 3.71
CA ILE A 145 5.83 0.22 4.72
C ILE A 145 4.37 -0.23 4.68
N ALA A 146 3.50 0.55 4.06
CA ALA A 146 2.09 0.23 3.94
C ALA A 146 1.56 0.61 2.56
N CYS A 147 0.46 -0.02 2.17
CA CYS A 147 -0.30 0.34 0.98
C CYS A 147 -1.77 0.35 1.35
N HIS A 148 -2.51 1.30 0.81
CA HIS A 148 -3.96 1.28 0.89
C HIS A 148 -4.54 1.26 -0.52
N TRP A 149 -5.76 0.73 -0.62
CA TRP A 149 -6.47 0.66 -1.89
C TRP A 149 -7.94 1.00 -1.76
N GLY A 150 -8.52 1.37 -2.90
CA GLY A 150 -9.95 1.54 -3.04
C GLY A 150 -10.40 1.65 -4.49
N PRO A 151 -11.72 1.56 -4.74
CA PRO A 151 -12.26 1.64 -6.08
C PRO A 151 -12.14 3.06 -6.63
N ILE A 152 -11.86 3.17 -7.91
CA ILE A 152 -12.03 4.36 -8.74
C ILE A 152 -12.72 3.95 -10.05
N PRO A 153 -13.29 4.88 -10.84
CA PRO A 153 -14.07 4.51 -12.03
C PRO A 153 -13.28 3.64 -13.03
N GLN A 154 -11.97 3.83 -13.14
CA GLN A 154 -11.10 3.14 -14.09
C GLN A 154 -10.45 1.86 -13.53
N GLY A 155 -10.64 1.53 -12.25
CA GLY A 155 -9.97 0.38 -11.64
C GLY A 155 -9.80 0.50 -10.12
N ILE A 156 -8.65 0.06 -9.64
CA ILE A 156 -8.29 0.08 -8.22
C ILE A 156 -7.16 1.09 -8.01
N TRP A 157 -7.43 2.09 -7.20
CA TRP A 157 -6.41 3.01 -6.72
C TRP A 157 -5.52 2.31 -5.69
N LEU A 158 -4.20 2.47 -5.83
CA LEU A 158 -3.19 2.09 -4.84
C LEU A 158 -2.39 3.32 -4.43
N ALA A 159 -2.16 3.51 -3.14
CA ALA A 159 -1.16 4.46 -2.67
C ALA A 159 -0.28 3.85 -1.56
N TRP A 160 1.02 4.04 -1.69
CA TRP A 160 2.05 3.51 -0.78
C TRP A 160 2.52 4.58 0.20
N TRP A 161 2.68 4.18 1.45
CA TRP A 161 2.94 5.07 2.57
C TRP A 161 4.33 4.79 3.16
N PRO A 162 5.21 5.80 3.24
CA PRO A 162 6.52 5.67 3.87
C PRO A 162 6.44 5.59 5.39
N ASP A 163 7.54 5.19 6.02
CA ASP A 163 7.67 5.14 7.47
C ASP A 163 7.99 6.51 8.08
N HIS A 164 6.96 7.17 8.64
CA HIS A 164 7.11 8.51 9.19
C HIS A 164 8.13 8.59 10.33
N ARG A 165 8.38 7.47 11.03
CA ARG A 165 9.36 7.42 12.11
C ARG A 165 10.77 7.65 11.59
N LEU A 166 11.07 7.16 10.40
CA LEU A 166 12.36 7.37 9.75
C LEU A 166 12.47 8.79 9.20
N THR A 167 11.39 9.36 8.63
CA THR A 167 11.36 10.78 8.24
C THR A 167 11.66 11.69 9.42
N VAL A 168 10.96 11.52 10.54
CA VAL A 168 11.13 12.35 11.74
C VAL A 168 12.52 12.16 12.38
N ARG A 169 13.12 10.98 12.28
CA ARG A 169 14.51 10.74 12.70
C ARG A 169 15.50 11.49 11.81
N ASN A 170 15.29 11.49 10.51
CA ASN A 170 16.09 12.29 9.58
C ASN A 170 15.97 13.78 9.90
N ASP A 171 14.78 14.25 10.30
CA ASP A 171 14.64 15.65 10.70
C ASP A 171 15.42 16.01 11.98
N ILE A 172 15.52 15.08 12.94
CA ILE A 172 16.37 15.26 14.13
C ILE A 172 17.83 15.42 13.71
N THR A 173 18.33 14.54 12.83
CA THR A 173 19.75 14.51 12.45
C THR A 173 20.12 15.64 11.49
N GLN A 174 19.24 15.99 10.54
CA GLN A 174 19.53 16.94 9.47
C GLN A 174 19.13 18.39 9.83
N PHE A 175 18.01 18.57 10.54
CA PHE A 175 17.44 19.90 10.82
C PHE A 175 17.47 20.27 12.31
N GLY A 176 18.09 19.44 13.15
CA GLY A 176 18.24 19.72 14.58
C GLY A 176 16.92 19.75 15.35
N ILE A 177 15.89 19.06 14.86
CA ILE A 177 14.62 18.93 15.58
C ILE A 177 14.84 18.21 16.92
N THR A 178 14.25 18.70 18.01
CA THR A 178 14.37 18.03 19.31
C THR A 178 13.59 16.72 19.32
N ARG A 179 14.08 15.70 20.04
CA ARG A 179 13.36 14.41 20.20
C ARG A 179 11.93 14.58 20.71
N GLN A 180 11.69 15.57 21.59
CA GLN A 180 10.36 15.88 22.09
C GLN A 180 9.43 16.39 20.98
N LYS A 181 9.92 17.30 20.12
CA LYS A 181 9.14 17.81 18.98
C LYS A 181 8.86 16.71 17.97
N ALA A 182 9.86 15.87 17.67
CA ALA A 182 9.72 14.68 16.85
C ALA A 182 8.64 13.71 17.37
N LYS A 183 8.61 13.46 18.69
CA LYS A 183 7.57 12.64 19.31
C LYS A 183 6.17 13.24 19.13
N LEU A 184 6.02 14.55 19.36
CA LEU A 184 4.75 15.25 19.16
C LEU A 184 4.28 15.19 17.70
N VAL A 185 5.21 15.24 16.74
CA VAL A 185 4.90 15.04 15.32
C VAL A 185 4.35 13.64 15.09
N LEU A 186 5.01 12.59 15.57
CA LEU A 186 4.48 11.22 15.40
C LEU A 186 3.15 10.98 16.11
N GLU A 187 2.91 11.64 17.25
CA GLU A 187 1.62 11.56 17.95
C GLU A 187 0.48 12.26 17.19
N GLU A 188 0.78 13.37 16.50
CA GLU A 188 -0.23 14.14 15.76
C GLU A 188 -0.48 13.60 14.35
N PHE A 189 0.58 13.20 13.64
CA PHE A 189 0.55 12.78 12.24
C PHE A 189 0.47 11.26 12.08
N GLY A 190 0.84 10.50 13.10
CA GLY A 190 0.81 9.04 13.06
C GLY A 190 2.04 8.40 12.40
N PRO A 191 2.01 7.07 12.22
CA PRO A 191 3.18 6.28 11.80
C PRO A 191 3.44 6.29 10.29
N LEU A 192 2.43 6.60 9.49
CA LEU A 192 2.53 6.60 8.03
C LEU A 192 2.83 8.01 7.55
N GLY A 193 3.94 8.15 6.83
CA GLY A 193 4.31 9.39 6.18
C GLY A 193 3.42 9.62 4.98
N TYR A 194 3.38 10.86 4.51
CA TYR A 194 2.53 11.23 3.38
C TYR A 194 2.94 10.45 2.11
N PRO A 195 2.00 9.87 1.34
CA PRO A 195 2.31 9.01 0.20
C PRO A 195 2.72 9.84 -1.01
N GLU A 196 3.92 9.60 -1.53
CA GLU A 196 4.41 10.20 -2.78
C GLU A 196 4.19 9.27 -3.98
N VAL A 197 4.02 7.97 -3.71
CA VAL A 197 3.87 6.93 -4.74
C VAL A 197 2.44 6.43 -4.75
N ALA A 198 1.79 6.49 -5.92
CA ALA A 198 0.45 5.98 -6.13
C ALA A 198 0.23 5.60 -7.60
N THR A 199 -0.67 4.66 -7.85
CA THR A 199 -1.02 4.23 -9.21
C THR A 199 -2.44 3.70 -9.30
N THR A 200 -2.91 3.44 -10.52
CA THR A 200 -4.18 2.80 -10.81
C THR A 200 -3.97 1.43 -11.42
N LEU A 201 -4.46 0.38 -10.75
CA LEU A 201 -4.58 -0.94 -11.34
C LEU A 201 -5.87 -1.05 -12.14
N THR A 202 -5.72 -1.11 -13.45
CA THR A 202 -6.83 -1.40 -14.36
C THR A 202 -6.89 -2.91 -14.58
N LEU A 203 -7.95 -3.55 -14.08
CA LEU A 203 -8.19 -4.97 -14.39
C LEU A 203 -8.55 -5.07 -15.87
N ARG A 204 -7.71 -5.74 -16.67
CA ARG A 204 -7.99 -6.04 -18.08
C ARG A 204 -8.20 -7.55 -18.23
N PRO A 205 -9.43 -8.06 -18.01
CA PRO A 205 -9.73 -9.47 -18.13
C PRO A 205 -9.51 -10.01 -19.56
N ASP A 206 -9.63 -9.14 -20.57
CA ASP A 206 -9.50 -9.48 -21.99
C ASP A 206 -8.27 -8.83 -22.64
N ALA A 207 -7.26 -8.43 -21.85
CA ALA A 207 -6.04 -7.88 -22.44
C ALA A 207 -5.37 -8.95 -23.29
N ASP A 208 -5.41 -8.76 -24.61
CA ASP A 208 -4.51 -9.44 -25.53
C ASP A 208 -3.09 -8.97 -25.20
N PRO A 209 -2.26 -9.87 -24.68
CA PRO A 209 -0.93 -9.50 -24.21
C PRO A 209 -0.01 -9.04 -25.35
N ASP A 210 -0.26 -9.47 -26.58
CA ASP A 210 0.49 -9.04 -27.77
C ASP A 210 0.27 -7.56 -28.09
N THR A 211 -0.86 -6.99 -27.66
CA THR A 211 -1.17 -5.56 -27.89
C THR A 211 -0.55 -4.66 -26.81
N ALA A 212 -0.27 -5.19 -25.61
CA ALA A 212 0.32 -4.43 -24.51
C ALA A 212 1.84 -4.24 -24.68
N LEU A 213 2.54 -5.23 -25.26
CA LEU A 213 3.98 -5.13 -25.56
C LEU A 213 4.30 -4.04 -26.59
N ASN A 214 3.40 -3.76 -27.51
CA ASN A 214 3.58 -2.78 -28.58
C ASN A 214 3.18 -1.34 -28.18
N ALA A 215 2.77 -1.13 -26.92
CA ALA A 215 2.35 0.18 -26.42
C ALA A 215 3.50 0.98 -25.78
N HIS A 216 4.68 0.37 -25.57
CA HIS A 216 5.90 1.12 -25.25
C HIS A 216 6.31 1.83 -26.53
N SER A 217 6.22 3.16 -26.54
CA SER A 217 6.74 3.92 -27.68
C SER A 217 8.26 3.83 -27.63
N ASP A 218 8.92 3.71 -28.78
CA ASP A 218 10.38 3.87 -28.95
C ASP A 218 10.92 5.26 -28.47
N THR A 219 10.09 6.06 -27.80
CA THR A 219 10.36 7.39 -27.27
C THR A 219 10.57 7.44 -25.77
N ASP A 220 10.34 6.34 -25.04
CA ASP A 220 10.42 6.33 -23.58
C ASP A 220 11.87 6.51 -23.12
N THR A 221 12.08 7.46 -22.20
CA THR A 221 13.40 7.75 -21.65
C THR A 221 13.83 6.67 -20.65
N PRO A 222 15.15 6.48 -20.40
CA PRO A 222 15.62 5.53 -19.39
C PRO A 222 15.05 5.76 -17.98
N ALA A 223 14.69 7.00 -17.65
CA ALA A 223 14.10 7.35 -16.36
C ALA A 223 12.64 6.86 -16.24
N GLU A 224 11.85 7.01 -17.32
CA GLU A 224 10.46 6.53 -17.38
C GLU A 224 10.42 4.99 -17.30
N LEU A 225 11.31 4.30 -18.02
CA LEU A 225 11.44 2.85 -17.94
C LEU A 225 11.80 2.34 -16.53
N GLN A 226 12.63 3.10 -15.79
CA GLN A 226 12.99 2.77 -14.42
C GLN A 226 11.83 3.00 -13.44
N GLU A 227 11.06 4.06 -13.62
CA GLU A 227 9.86 4.35 -12.83
C GLU A 227 8.77 3.28 -13.05
N ASP A 228 8.56 2.86 -14.29
CA ASP A 228 7.63 1.80 -14.64
C ASP A 228 8.03 0.45 -14.04
N ALA A 229 9.31 0.07 -14.13
CA ALA A 229 9.82 -1.14 -13.49
C ALA A 229 9.65 -1.11 -11.96
N TYR A 230 9.84 0.06 -11.35
CA TYR A 230 9.65 0.25 -9.93
C TYR A 230 8.18 0.11 -9.51
N LEU A 231 7.26 0.77 -10.21
CA LEU A 231 5.82 0.67 -9.97
C LEU A 231 5.30 -0.74 -10.22
N LEU A 232 5.85 -1.44 -11.23
CA LEU A 232 5.55 -2.84 -11.50
C LEU A 232 5.95 -3.73 -10.31
N ALA A 233 7.17 -3.58 -9.77
CA ALA A 233 7.62 -4.35 -8.61
C ALA A 233 6.75 -4.12 -7.35
N LEU A 234 6.41 -2.85 -7.06
CA LEU A 234 5.53 -2.51 -5.94
C LEU A 234 4.13 -3.11 -6.12
N THR A 235 3.59 -3.01 -7.33
CA THR A 235 2.27 -3.55 -7.68
C THR A 235 2.26 -5.08 -7.55
N SER A 236 3.24 -5.77 -8.13
CA SER A 236 3.36 -7.23 -8.04
C SER A 236 3.45 -7.69 -6.58
N THR A 237 4.17 -6.96 -5.73
CA THR A 237 4.23 -7.24 -4.28
C THR A 237 2.85 -7.09 -3.60
N VAL A 238 2.05 -6.10 -4.00
CA VAL A 238 0.67 -5.93 -3.50
C VAL A 238 -0.21 -7.10 -3.96
N LEU A 239 -0.11 -7.51 -5.22
CA LEU A 239 -0.86 -8.66 -5.75
C LEU A 239 -0.48 -9.96 -5.04
N ALA A 240 0.81 -10.20 -4.80
CA ALA A 240 1.30 -11.34 -4.02
C ALA A 240 0.77 -11.31 -2.59
N SER A 241 0.72 -10.11 -1.98
CA SER A 241 0.13 -9.93 -0.64
C SER A 241 -1.37 -10.26 -0.62
N TRP A 242 -2.11 -9.89 -1.67
CA TRP A 242 -3.52 -10.25 -1.81
C TRP A 242 -3.69 -11.76 -2.00
N ALA A 243 -2.85 -12.41 -2.80
CA ALA A 243 -2.87 -13.86 -2.97
C ALA A 243 -2.66 -14.61 -1.65
N LEU A 244 -1.70 -14.17 -0.81
CA LEU A 244 -1.51 -14.74 0.54
C LEU A 244 -2.75 -14.56 1.43
N LEU A 245 -3.53 -13.51 1.22
CA LEU A 245 -4.74 -13.20 1.99
C LEU A 245 -5.99 -13.95 1.50
N THR A 246 -6.05 -14.33 0.22
CA THR A 246 -7.26 -14.88 -0.40
C THR A 246 -7.15 -16.36 -0.75
N THR A 247 -5.95 -16.87 -0.99
CA THR A 247 -5.74 -18.26 -1.43
C THR A 247 -5.80 -19.23 -0.24
N PRO A 248 -6.77 -20.16 -0.21
CA PRO A 248 -6.86 -21.14 0.86
C PRO A 248 -5.58 -21.98 0.98
N GLY A 249 -5.05 -22.10 2.19
CA GLY A 249 -3.85 -22.90 2.46
C GLY A 249 -2.52 -22.25 2.07
N ALA A 250 -2.52 -21.04 1.48
CA ALA A 250 -1.30 -20.31 1.17
C ALA A 250 -0.61 -19.74 2.42
N ALA A 251 -1.38 -19.37 3.44
CA ALA A 251 -0.86 -18.81 4.69
C ALA A 251 -1.79 -19.05 5.87
N HIS A 252 -1.28 -18.91 7.09
CA HIS A 252 -2.12 -18.83 8.28
C HIS A 252 -2.68 -17.42 8.47
N LEU A 253 -4.00 -17.32 8.66
CA LEU A 253 -4.70 -16.05 8.80
C LEU A 253 -5.30 -15.89 10.19
N ILE A 254 -4.76 -14.96 10.97
CA ILE A 254 -5.30 -14.59 12.28
C ILE A 254 -6.25 -13.41 12.10
N LYS A 255 -7.57 -13.68 12.13
CA LYS A 255 -8.60 -12.65 11.98
C LYS A 255 -9.19 -12.26 13.33
N ARG A 256 -9.21 -10.95 13.62
CA ARG A 256 -9.77 -10.39 14.85
C ARG A 256 -10.78 -9.30 14.55
N ARG A 257 -11.97 -9.41 15.16
CA ARG A 257 -12.94 -8.32 15.18
C ARG A 257 -12.49 -7.25 16.19
N PRO A 258 -12.80 -5.97 15.97
CA PRO A 258 -12.52 -4.94 16.96
C PRO A 258 -13.27 -5.24 18.26
N THR A 259 -12.60 -5.04 19.40
CA THR A 259 -13.26 -5.08 20.72
C THR A 259 -14.27 -3.94 20.82
N ALA A 260 -15.19 -4.00 21.80
CA ALA A 260 -16.17 -2.93 22.02
C ALA A 260 -15.50 -1.55 22.23
N ALA A 261 -14.35 -1.52 22.93
CA ALA A 261 -13.55 -0.32 23.12
C ALA A 261 -12.94 0.18 21.81
N GLN A 262 -12.36 -0.70 20.99
CA GLN A 262 -11.81 -0.35 19.67
C GLN A 262 -12.90 0.16 18.72
N ALA A 263 -14.05 -0.53 18.66
CA ALA A 263 -15.18 -0.11 17.85
C ALA A 263 -15.71 1.27 18.27
N THR A 264 -15.74 1.55 19.57
CA THR A 264 -16.14 2.88 20.09
C THR A 264 -15.14 3.96 19.68
N ARG A 265 -13.83 3.69 19.79
CA ARG A 265 -12.78 4.61 19.34
C ARG A 265 -12.84 4.86 17.84
N ASP A 266 -13.10 3.83 17.03
CA ASP A 266 -13.26 3.96 15.58
C ASP A 266 -14.44 4.87 15.25
N ARG A 267 -15.62 4.62 15.84
CA ARG A 267 -16.80 5.47 15.60
C ARG A 267 -16.56 6.93 16.01
N ARG A 268 -15.88 7.16 17.14
CA ARG A 268 -15.49 8.53 17.57
C ARG A 268 -14.54 9.21 16.60
N ALA A 269 -13.75 8.46 15.86
CA ALA A 269 -12.86 8.95 14.82
C ALA A 269 -13.54 9.07 13.44
N GLY A 270 -14.85 8.83 13.34
CA GLY A 270 -15.60 8.84 12.08
C GLY A 270 -15.43 7.57 11.23
N LEU A 271 -14.81 6.52 11.79
CA LEU A 271 -14.50 5.30 11.06
C LEU A 271 -15.56 4.22 11.28
N GLN A 272 -15.77 3.36 10.28
CA GLN A 272 -16.55 2.13 10.45
C GLN A 272 -15.67 1.04 11.07
N PRO A 273 -16.04 0.41 12.20
CA PRO A 273 -15.28 -0.69 12.76
C PRO A 273 -15.14 -1.85 11.76
N ARG A 274 -13.91 -2.23 11.42
CA ARG A 274 -13.60 -3.31 10.47
C ARG A 274 -12.74 -4.38 11.13
N PRO A 275 -12.80 -5.65 10.72
CA PRO A 275 -11.88 -6.65 11.21
C PRO A 275 -10.45 -6.35 10.75
N ALA A 276 -9.49 -6.84 11.53
CA ALA A 276 -8.08 -6.90 11.17
C ALA A 276 -7.66 -8.35 10.95
N THR A 277 -6.82 -8.58 9.94
CA THR A 277 -6.30 -9.89 9.58
C THR A 277 -4.78 -9.80 9.53
N LEU A 278 -4.10 -10.68 10.26
CA LEU A 278 -2.64 -10.84 10.17
C LEU A 278 -2.34 -12.14 9.42
N VAL A 279 -1.48 -12.04 8.42
CA VAL A 279 -0.89 -13.18 7.70
C VAL A 279 0.38 -13.58 8.43
N THR A 280 0.53 -14.87 8.71
CA THR A 280 1.66 -15.46 9.41
C THR A 280 1.92 -16.88 8.95
N GLU A 281 3.00 -17.46 9.45
CA GLU A 281 3.39 -18.84 9.17
C GLU A 281 2.36 -19.87 9.65
N PRO A 282 2.31 -21.07 9.03
CA PRO A 282 3.12 -21.50 7.88
C PRO A 282 2.73 -20.80 6.57
N ILE A 283 3.72 -20.52 5.72
CA ILE A 283 3.55 -19.99 4.37
C ILE A 283 3.82 -21.09 3.34
N ASN A 284 2.91 -21.26 2.39
CA ASN A 284 3.01 -22.21 1.30
C ASN A 284 2.83 -21.48 -0.04
N THR A 285 3.94 -20.94 -0.56
CA THR A 285 3.95 -20.18 -1.83
C THR A 285 3.65 -21.07 -3.04
N ALA A 286 3.95 -22.37 -2.97
CA ALA A 286 3.69 -23.33 -4.04
C ALA A 286 2.19 -23.53 -4.35
N VAL A 287 1.28 -23.17 -3.43
CA VAL A 287 -0.17 -23.15 -3.71
C VAL A 287 -0.54 -21.97 -4.59
N ILE A 288 0.12 -20.82 -4.40
CA ILE A 288 -0.09 -19.62 -5.23
C ILE A 288 0.51 -19.84 -6.61
N GLU A 289 1.73 -20.37 -6.69
CA GLU A 289 2.41 -20.67 -7.96
C GLU A 289 1.62 -21.66 -8.82
N ARG A 290 0.97 -22.66 -8.21
CA ARG A 290 0.13 -23.65 -8.93
C ARG A 290 -1.12 -23.04 -9.56
N LEU A 291 -1.73 -22.03 -8.95
CA LEU A 291 -2.89 -21.33 -9.53
C LEU A 291 -2.55 -20.59 -10.82
N GLY A 292 -1.29 -20.20 -11.01
CA GLY A 292 -0.80 -19.64 -12.28
C GLY A 292 -0.60 -20.71 -13.36
N ASN A 293 -0.30 -21.96 -12.97
CA ASN A 293 0.03 -23.05 -13.90
C ASN A 293 -1.17 -23.92 -14.30
N GLU A 294 -2.21 -24.02 -13.47
CA GLU A 294 -3.40 -24.87 -13.74
C GLU A 294 -4.44 -24.19 -14.66
N GLY A 295 -4.13 -23.02 -15.21
CA GLY A 295 -4.97 -22.30 -16.18
C GLY A 295 -4.87 -22.78 -17.64
N GLU A 296 -4.18 -23.90 -17.92
CA GLU A 296 -4.13 -24.52 -19.25
C GLU A 296 -5.16 -25.67 -19.36
N PRO A 297 -6.10 -25.63 -20.34
CA PRO A 297 -6.72 -26.85 -20.86
C PRO A 297 -5.76 -27.65 -21.76
#